data_AF-B8D561-F1
#
_entry.id   AF-B8D561-F1
#
_cell.length_a   1.000
_cell.length_b   1.000
_cell.length_c   1.000
_cell.angle_alpha   90.00
_cell.angle_beta   90.00
_cell.angle_gamma   90.00
#
_symmetry.space_group_name_H-M   'P 1'
#
loop_
_entity.id
_entity.type
_entity.pdbx_description
1 polymer ?
#
loop_
_entity_poly.entity_id
_entity_poly.type
_entity_poly.pdbx_seq_one_letter_code
_entity_poly.pdbx_strand_id
1 'polypeptide(L)' 'MILVLESEKLSDGTVKAYFNYRCPICGFKLEVERIEITRSGEAISIKKTFTPPPSQQH' A
#
# COMPACT_ATOMS: atom_id res chain seq x y z
N MET A 1 0.85 -3.06 17.01
CA MET A 1 1.00 -3.29 15.55
C MET A 1 2.34 -2.73 15.11
N ILE A 2 2.98 -3.31 14.09
CA ILE A 2 4.20 -2.79 13.47
C ILE A 2 3.87 -2.21 12.09
N LEU A 3 4.51 -1.12 11.69
CA LEU A 3 4.40 -0.60 10.32
C LEU A 3 5.30 -1.44 9.41
N VAL A 4 4.72 -1.96 8.33
CA VAL A 4 5.40 -2.79 7.34
C VAL A 4 5.24 -2.16 5.97
N LEU A 5 6.36 -2.00 5.27
CA LEU A 5 6.40 -1.66 3.85
C LEU A 5 6.58 -2.93 3.04
N GLU A 6 5.64 -3.19 2.14
CA GLU A 6 5.74 -4.27 1.15
C GLU A 6 5.70 -3.65 -0.24
N SER A 7 6.50 -4.17 -1.18
CA SER A 7 6.51 -3.67 -2.55
C SER A 7 6.56 -4.81 -3.55
N GLU A 8 5.88 -4.64 -4.67
CA GLU A 8 5.90 -5.55 -5.81
C GLU A 8 6.09 -4.78 -7.12
N LYS A 9 6.76 -5.43 -8.08
CA LYS A 9 6.86 -4.95 -9.45
C LYS A 9 6.07 -5.89 -10.34
N LEU A 10 5.09 -5.35 -11.05
CA LEU A 10 4.24 -6.10 -11.97
C LEU A 10 4.91 -6.25 -13.34
N SER A 11 4.39 -7.19 -14.15
CA SER A 11 4.92 -7.50 -15.49
C SER A 11 4.77 -6.35 -16.49
N ASP A 12 3.79 -5.46 -16.27
CA ASP A 12 3.57 -4.24 -17.05
C ASP A 12 4.52 -3.09 -16.65
N GLY A 13 5.42 -3.33 -15.70
CA GLY A 13 6.37 -2.34 -15.20
C GLY A 13 5.80 -1.44 -14.09
N THR A 14 4.53 -1.59 -13.71
CA THR A 14 3.93 -0.89 -12.57
C THR A 14 4.58 -1.35 -11.27
N VAL A 15 4.98 -0.41 -10.41
CA VAL A 15 5.46 -0.69 -9.04
C VAL A 15 4.36 -0.35 -8.06
N LYS A 16 4.02 -1.29 -7.17
CA LYS A 16 3.09 -1.06 -6.08
C LYS A 16 3.83 -1.12 -4.75
N ALA A 17 3.56 -0.17 -3.88
CA ALA A 17 4.04 -0.15 -2.50
C ALA A 17 2.84 -0.06 -1.55
N TYR A 18 2.87 -0.86 -0.51
CA TYR A 18 1.81 -0.97 0.48
C TYR A 18 2.38 -0.68 1.87
N PHE A 19 1.79 0.29 2.54
CA PHE A 19 2.06 0.59 3.95
C PHE A 19 0.94 -0.02 4.78
N ASN A 20 1.32 -0.94 5.66
CA ASN A 20 0.37 -1.71 6.44
C ASN A 20 0.78 -1.77 7.91
N TYR A 21 -0.20 -1.72 8.79
CA TYR A 21 0.01 -2.15 10.16
C TYR A 21 -0.19 -3.66 10.25
N ARG A 22 0.82 -4.38 10.75
CA ARG A 22 0.77 -5.82 10.97
C ARG A 22 0.80 -6.15 12.47
N CYS A 23 -0.06 -7.04 12.92
CA CYS A 23 0.00 -7.58 14.27
C CYS A 23 1.13 -8.61 14.34
N PRO A 24 2.18 -8.43 15.17
CA PRO A 24 3.26 -9.39 15.27
C PRO A 24 2.85 -10.70 15.95
N ILE A 25 1.69 -10.75 16.63
CA ILE A 25 1.19 -11.92 17.34
C ILE A 25 0.35 -12.81 16.42
N CYS A 26 -0.66 -12.23 15.74
CA CYS A 26 -1.62 -12.99 14.94
C CYS A 26 -1.53 -12.76 13.43
N GLY A 27 -0.64 -11.86 12.98
CA GLY A 27 -0.45 -11.56 11.56
C GLY A 27 -1.54 -10.68 10.93
N PHE A 28 -2.58 -10.27 11.67
CA PHE A 28 -3.62 -9.35 11.19
C PHE A 28 -3.00 -8.12 10.51
N LYS A 29 -3.50 -7.79 9.31
CA LYS A 29 -2.96 -6.75 8.45
C LYS A 29 -4.04 -5.68 8.21
N LEU A 30 -3.69 -4.44 8.47
CA LEU A 30 -4.49 -3.25 8.16
C LEU A 30 -3.74 -2.42 7.12
N GLU A 31 -4.24 -2.37 5.89
CA GLU A 31 -3.69 -1.50 4.84
C GLU A 31 -4.04 -0.03 5.14
N VAL A 32 -3.04 0.84 5.06
CA VAL A 32 -3.16 2.27 5.40
C VAL A 32 -2.99 3.12 4.15
N GLU A 33 -1.96 2.84 3.37
CA GLU A 33 -1.65 3.56 2.15
C GLU A 33 -1.17 2.58 1.09
N ARG A 34 -1.61 2.81 -0.14
CA ARG A 34 -1.12 2.14 -1.34
C ARG A 34 -0.63 3.18 -2.33
N ILE A 35 0.58 2.99 -2.82
CA ILE A 35 1.20 3.81 -3.87
C ILE A 35 1.36 2.94 -5.11
N GLU A 36 0.81 3.38 -6.24
CA GLU A 36 0.99 2.77 -7.55
C GLU A 36 1.80 3.74 -8.42
N ILE A 37 2.95 3.28 -8.92
CA ILE A 37 3.85 4.05 -9.77
C ILE A 37 3.88 3.37 -11.14
N THR A 38 3.42 4.08 -12.16
CA THR A 38 3.43 3.60 -13.54
C THR A 38 4.31 4.53 -14.37
N ARG A 39 5.14 3.96 -15.23
CA ARG A 39 5.97 4.72 -16.18
C ARG A 39 5.43 4.53 -17.60
N SER A 40 5.17 5.63 -18.30
CA SER A 40 4.72 5.61 -19.68
C SER A 40 5.58 6.59 -20.48
N GLY A 41 6.54 6.04 -21.25
CA GLY A 41 7.56 6.83 -21.94
C GLY A 41 8.40 7.67 -20.96
N GLU A 42 8.37 9.00 -21.14
CA GLU A 42 9.05 9.97 -20.28
C GLU A 42 8.23 10.41 -19.06
N ALA A 43 6.94 10.03 -18.99
CA ALA A 43 6.08 10.38 -17.88
C ALA A 43 6.10 9.33 -16.76
N ILE A 44 6.05 9.80 -15.51
CA ILE A 44 5.83 8.99 -14.32
C ILE A 44 4.50 9.41 -13.70
N SER A 45 3.58 8.45 -13.58
CA SER A 45 2.30 8.63 -12.90
C SER A 45 2.38 7.99 -11.52
N ILE A 46 2.02 8.76 -10.49
CA ILE A 46 1.97 8.29 -9.10
C ILE A 46 0.53 8.41 -8.62
N LYS A 47 -0.09 7.29 -8.27
CA LYS A 47 -1.42 7.23 -7.65
C LYS A 47 -1.28 6.80 -6.20
N LYS A 48 -1.85 7.58 -5.28
CA LYS A 48 -1.91 7.27 -3.86
C LYS A 48 -3.34 6.99 -3.44
N THR A 49 -3.55 5.90 -2.71
CA THR A 49 -4.84 5.55 -2.11
C THR A 49 -4.65 5.44 -0.61
N PHE A 50 -5.44 6.19 0.15
CA PHE A 50 -5.44 6.15 1.61
C PHE A 50 -6.68 5.40 2.09
N THR A 51 -6.47 4.39 2.93
CA THR A 51 -7.56 3.66 3.57
C THR A 51 -7.79 4.28 4.94
N PRO A 52 -8.95 4.91 5.18
CA PRO A 52 -9.26 5.44 6.50
C PRO A 52 -9.32 4.29 7.51
N PRO A 53 -8.92 4.52 8.77
CA PRO A 53 -9.12 3.52 9.81
C PRO A 53 -10.61 3.17 9.87
N PRO A 54 -10.98 1.89 10.10
CA PRO A 54 -12.36 1.51 10.24
C PRO A 54 -12.99 2.37 11.34
N SER A 55 -14.01 3.16 10.97
CA SER A 55 -14.78 3.95 11.91
C SER A 55 -15.28 3.03 12.99
N GLN A 56 -14.95 3.31 14.25
CA GLN A 56 -15.54 2.60 15.38
C GLN A 56 -17.05 2.81 15.29
N GLN A 57 -17.77 1.80 14.81
CA GLN A 57 -19.22 1.74 14.92
C GLN A 57 -19.50 1.51 16.40
N HIS A 58 -19.78 2.62 17.09
CA HIS A 58 -20.23 2.65 18.48
C HIS A 58 -21.71 2.29 18.57
#